data_AF-A0A6C0JNC4-F1
#
_entry.id   AF-A0A6C0JNC4-F1
#
_cell.length_a   1.000
_cell.length_b   1.000
_cell.length_c   1.000
_cell.angle_alpha   90.00
_cell.angle_beta   90.00
_cell.angle_gamma   90.00
#
_symmetry.space_group_name_H-M   'P 1'
#
loop_
_entity.id
_entity.type
_entity.pdbx_description
1 polymer ?
#
loop_
_entity_poly.entity_id
_entity_poly.type
_entity_poly.pdbx_seq_one_letter_code
_entity_poly.pdbx_strand_id
1 'polypeptide(L)'
;MSDSTENNSIYKFLVQKLNEFIRIANNFDKTPLFKIFEFIINIYKEDKNTPEGFCIIIIFILKLLFAIVFLILPIVLTFYSIIILLNISTKSVKYGWLEDKYNYQNNKYDYIRKLFKITKYLVFSERIFIYLISSILFMVLLVAFYLFNYCKDNKEGKGKNTTSKPYFDYLINNSVDFMKLLRVNISLFSLLLFILIFYYSIYFNDYKDVYESNKRINEIYYEYLDKDYIREICNNFRDDKNNINSKCYLDKLPTDGYLLDYINRKTLSFTADEKVDFDNLNPNDNTKTAFIILKSLITHQFLINKYNNRFIQKYEYDSCKSIDIDLIMSKENKLSNLFVCFKETTNHPFNINIINVLKQYKTNAGAAADKITDQAIGKIYEKYLSINNELSRHISTISKSKLNETILQIIISIVFIIYLVIFFYLFWT
;
A
#
# COMPACT_ATOMS: atom_id res chain seq x y z
N MET A 1 -53.78 -28.81 -0.19
CA MET A 1 -53.89 -27.66 0.75
C MET A 1 -52.94 -27.96 1.90
N SER A 2 -51.66 -27.64 1.70
CA SER A 2 -50.63 -27.76 2.75
C SER A 2 -50.07 -26.38 2.94
N ASP A 3 -50.11 -25.90 4.19
CA ASP A 3 -49.59 -24.63 4.64
C ASP A 3 -48.15 -24.41 4.17
N SER A 4 -47.98 -23.50 3.21
CA SER A 4 -46.68 -23.02 2.72
C SER A 4 -46.18 -21.82 3.53
N THR A 5 -46.33 -21.87 4.85
CA THR A 5 -45.95 -20.81 5.80
C THR A 5 -44.69 -21.20 6.60
N GLU A 6 -43.69 -21.78 5.94
CA GLU A 6 -42.31 -21.71 6.42
C GLU A 6 -41.73 -20.31 6.16
N ASN A 7 -42.26 -19.40 6.98
CA ASN A 7 -41.68 -18.16 7.42
C ASN A 7 -40.15 -18.07 7.25
N ASN A 8 -39.69 -17.08 6.49
CA ASN A 8 -38.27 -16.77 6.34
C ASN A 8 -37.60 -16.55 7.73
N SER A 9 -36.83 -17.53 8.19
CA SER A 9 -36.21 -17.58 9.52
C SER A 9 -35.30 -16.37 9.80
N ILE A 10 -34.69 -15.81 8.76
CA ILE A 10 -33.82 -14.64 8.85
C ILE A 10 -34.63 -13.35 9.01
N TYR A 11 -35.76 -13.21 8.31
CA TYR A 11 -36.67 -12.09 8.56
C TYR A 11 -37.18 -12.11 10.00
N LYS A 12 -37.61 -13.28 10.49
CA LYS A 12 -37.99 -13.46 11.90
C LYS A 12 -36.86 -13.10 12.87
N PHE A 13 -35.64 -13.53 12.58
CA PHE A 13 -34.45 -13.19 13.37
C PHE A 13 -34.17 -11.68 13.35
N LEU A 14 -34.21 -11.02 12.19
CA LEU A 14 -34.00 -9.58 12.05
C LEU A 14 -35.09 -8.76 12.75
N VAL A 15 -36.35 -9.16 12.65
CA VAL A 15 -37.46 -8.55 13.40
C VAL A 15 -37.28 -8.74 14.91
N GLN A 16 -36.84 -9.92 15.35
CA GLN A 16 -36.52 -10.16 16.75
C GLN A 16 -35.37 -9.24 17.22
N LYS A 17 -34.30 -9.10 16.43
CA LYS A 17 -33.20 -8.18 16.73
C LYS A 17 -33.60 -6.71 16.69
N LEU A 18 -34.51 -6.32 15.79
CA LEU A 18 -35.10 -4.99 15.81
C LEU A 18 -35.88 -4.75 17.10
N ASN A 19 -36.72 -5.69 17.51
CA ASN A 19 -37.50 -5.57 18.74
C ASN A 19 -36.59 -5.52 19.97
N GLU A 20 -35.49 -6.28 19.99
CA GLU A 20 -34.45 -6.16 21.01
C GLU A 20 -33.78 -4.77 20.99
N PHE A 21 -33.43 -4.27 19.80
CA PHE A 21 -32.85 -2.94 19.62
C PHE A 21 -33.82 -1.82 20.02
N ILE A 22 -35.09 -1.91 19.64
CA ILE A 22 -36.19 -1.02 20.07
C ILE A 22 -36.24 -1.01 21.59
N ARG A 23 -36.26 -2.18 22.22
CA ARG A 23 -36.33 -2.28 23.68
C ARG A 23 -35.13 -1.61 24.37
N ILE A 24 -33.95 -1.70 23.77
CA ILE A 24 -32.72 -1.02 24.25
C ILE A 24 -32.77 0.49 23.95
N ALA A 25 -33.34 0.87 22.80
CA ALA A 25 -33.39 2.23 22.29
C ALA A 25 -34.69 2.97 22.65
N ASN A 26 -35.58 2.41 23.47
CA ASN A 26 -36.87 3.01 23.87
C ASN A 26 -36.74 4.36 24.60
N ASN A 27 -35.53 4.81 24.91
CA ASN A 27 -35.23 6.16 25.41
C ASN A 27 -34.74 7.14 24.32
N PHE A 28 -34.61 6.68 23.08
CA PHE A 28 -34.07 7.39 21.92
C PHE A 28 -34.97 7.16 20.71
N ASP A 29 -36.22 7.60 20.81
CA ASP A 29 -37.13 7.62 19.67
C ASP A 29 -36.50 8.37 18.49
N LYS A 30 -36.52 7.74 17.31
CA LYS A 30 -36.15 8.35 15.99
C LYS A 30 -34.66 8.62 15.76
N THR A 31 -33.76 7.80 16.27
CA THR A 31 -32.35 7.89 15.81
C THR A 31 -32.20 7.47 14.35
N PRO A 32 -31.29 8.10 13.58
CA PRO A 32 -30.98 7.70 12.20
C PRO A 32 -30.60 6.21 12.05
N LEU A 33 -29.92 5.65 13.05
CA LEU A 33 -29.60 4.21 13.14
C LEU A 33 -30.86 3.34 13.17
N PHE A 34 -31.88 3.74 13.93
CA PHE A 34 -33.14 3.00 14.01
C PHE A 34 -33.84 2.93 12.65
N LYS A 35 -33.95 4.06 11.93
CA LYS A 35 -34.53 4.07 10.57
C LYS A 35 -33.71 3.22 9.57
N ILE A 36 -32.39 3.14 9.73
CA ILE A 36 -31.54 2.25 8.93
C ILE A 36 -31.87 0.77 9.20
N PHE A 37 -32.08 0.39 10.46
CA PHE A 37 -32.48 -0.99 10.81
C PHE A 37 -33.88 -1.35 10.29
N GLU A 38 -34.87 -0.46 10.45
CA GLU A 38 -36.19 -0.65 9.83
C GLU A 38 -36.10 -0.80 8.31
N PHE A 39 -35.26 0.01 7.68
CA PHE A 39 -35.02 -0.04 6.24
C PHE A 39 -34.39 -1.39 5.81
N ILE A 40 -33.41 -1.90 6.55
CA ILE A 40 -32.83 -3.25 6.30
C ILE A 40 -33.93 -4.32 6.40
N ILE A 41 -34.82 -4.25 7.39
CA ILE A 41 -35.91 -5.23 7.56
C ILE A 41 -36.92 -5.16 6.42
N ASN A 42 -37.20 -3.96 5.92
CA ASN A 42 -38.03 -3.77 4.74
C ASN A 42 -37.44 -4.42 3.48
N ILE A 43 -36.10 -4.51 3.36
CA ILE A 43 -35.45 -5.25 2.27
C ILE A 43 -35.76 -6.76 2.33
N TYR A 44 -35.86 -7.31 3.54
CA TYR A 44 -36.10 -8.74 3.78
C TYR A 44 -37.57 -9.09 4.00
N LYS A 45 -38.49 -8.12 3.91
CA LYS A 45 -39.93 -8.33 4.07
C LYS A 45 -40.48 -9.21 2.94
N GLU A 46 -41.39 -10.11 3.30
CA GLU A 46 -41.87 -11.24 2.51
C GLU A 46 -42.04 -10.98 0.99
N ASP A 47 -41.27 -11.72 0.18
CA ASP A 47 -41.59 -11.98 -1.23
C ASP A 47 -42.73 -13.00 -1.29
N LYS A 48 -43.98 -12.54 -1.41
CA LYS A 48 -45.18 -13.39 -1.38
C LYS A 48 -45.28 -14.43 -2.52
N ASN A 49 -44.43 -14.33 -3.54
CA ASN A 49 -44.38 -15.28 -4.66
C ASN A 49 -42.96 -15.84 -4.77
N THR A 50 -42.70 -16.95 -4.08
CA THR A 50 -41.40 -17.62 -4.05
C THR A 50 -41.13 -18.39 -5.35
N PRO A 51 -40.03 -18.12 -6.07
CA PRO A 51 -39.48 -19.11 -7.00
C PRO A 51 -38.88 -20.27 -6.19
N GLU A 52 -39.13 -21.53 -6.57
CA GLU A 52 -38.54 -22.69 -5.87
C GLU A 52 -37.02 -22.81 -6.12
N GLY A 53 -36.24 -23.21 -5.11
CA GLY A 53 -34.84 -23.64 -5.24
C GLY A 53 -33.75 -22.55 -5.23
N PHE A 54 -32.61 -22.84 -5.91
CA PHE A 54 -31.34 -22.08 -5.97
C PHE A 54 -31.48 -20.55 -6.19
N CYS A 55 -32.57 -20.12 -6.83
CA CYS A 55 -32.93 -18.71 -7.02
C CYS A 55 -33.15 -17.96 -5.70
N ILE A 56 -33.69 -18.59 -4.65
CA ILE A 56 -33.92 -17.97 -3.34
C ILE A 56 -32.59 -17.58 -2.69
N ILE A 57 -31.59 -18.46 -2.76
CA ILE A 57 -30.26 -18.24 -2.18
C ILE A 57 -29.57 -17.08 -2.90
N ILE A 58 -29.65 -17.02 -4.23
CA ILE A 58 -29.07 -15.91 -5.01
C ILE A 58 -29.73 -14.57 -4.67
N ILE A 59 -31.07 -14.54 -4.60
CA ILE A 59 -31.82 -13.33 -4.25
C ILE A 59 -31.47 -12.86 -2.84
N PHE A 60 -31.34 -13.80 -1.89
CA PHE A 60 -30.93 -13.50 -0.53
C PHE A 60 -29.52 -12.90 -0.47
N ILE A 61 -28.55 -13.51 -1.16
CA ILE A 61 -27.18 -13.00 -1.25
C ILE A 61 -27.17 -11.59 -1.87
N LEU A 62 -27.97 -11.36 -2.92
CA LEU A 62 -28.09 -10.03 -3.53
C LEU A 62 -28.65 -9.01 -2.53
N LYS A 63 -29.75 -9.31 -1.83
CA LYS A 63 -30.34 -8.43 -0.80
C LYS A 63 -29.34 -8.06 0.30
N LEU A 64 -28.52 -9.02 0.73
CA LEU A 64 -27.45 -8.80 1.70
C LEU A 64 -26.34 -7.89 1.15
N LEU A 65 -25.87 -8.18 -0.07
CA LEU A 65 -24.88 -7.34 -0.74
C LEU A 65 -25.39 -5.91 -0.96
N PHE A 66 -26.67 -5.74 -1.28
CA PHE A 66 -27.31 -4.43 -1.37
C PHE A 66 -27.26 -3.68 -0.04
N ALA A 67 -27.68 -4.29 1.06
CA ALA A 67 -27.63 -3.64 2.36
C ALA A 67 -26.19 -3.25 2.75
N ILE A 68 -25.22 -4.13 2.52
CA ILE A 68 -23.81 -3.87 2.84
C ILE A 68 -23.26 -2.73 1.98
N VAL A 69 -23.47 -2.74 0.67
CA VAL A 69 -22.83 -1.79 -0.24
C VAL A 69 -23.55 -0.43 -0.29
N PHE A 70 -24.86 -0.38 -0.12
CA PHE A 70 -25.61 0.89 -0.15
C PHE A 70 -25.71 1.59 1.20
N LEU A 71 -25.60 0.88 2.33
CA LEU A 71 -25.70 1.49 3.66
C LEU A 71 -24.37 1.47 4.41
N ILE A 72 -23.71 0.31 4.48
CA ILE A 72 -22.55 0.13 5.36
C ILE A 72 -21.29 0.70 4.71
N LEU A 73 -21.06 0.43 3.42
CA LEU A 73 -19.84 0.84 2.71
C LEU A 73 -19.60 2.37 2.73
N PRO A 74 -20.60 3.25 2.46
CA PRO A 74 -20.39 4.70 2.54
C PRO A 74 -19.99 5.19 3.94
N ILE A 75 -20.56 4.58 4.98
CA ILE A 75 -20.24 4.89 6.38
C ILE A 75 -18.81 4.48 6.69
N VAL A 76 -18.41 3.25 6.31
CA VAL A 76 -17.05 2.73 6.50
C VAL A 76 -16.03 3.60 5.78
N LEU A 77 -16.30 3.99 4.53
CA LEU A 77 -15.41 4.87 3.76
C LEU A 77 -15.30 6.27 4.36
N THR A 78 -16.37 6.78 4.96
CA THR A 78 -16.33 8.06 5.69
C THR A 78 -15.39 7.98 6.90
N PHE A 79 -15.53 6.96 7.75
CA PHE A 79 -14.63 6.78 8.90
C PHE A 79 -13.18 6.55 8.47
N TYR A 80 -12.98 5.75 7.42
CA TYR A 80 -11.66 5.54 6.82
C TYR A 80 -11.02 6.86 6.35
N SER A 81 -11.79 7.72 5.68
CA SER A 81 -11.33 9.04 5.22
C SER A 81 -10.95 9.95 6.39
N ILE A 82 -11.76 9.99 7.46
CA ILE A 82 -11.48 10.78 8.67
C ILE A 82 -10.18 10.32 9.34
N ILE A 83 -9.98 9.00 9.49
CA ILE A 83 -8.75 8.44 10.07
C ILE A 83 -7.53 8.85 9.24
N ILE A 84 -7.61 8.80 7.91
CA ILE A 84 -6.53 9.25 7.03
C ILE A 84 -6.24 10.75 7.24
N LEU A 85 -7.27 11.59 7.29
CA LEU A 85 -7.13 13.02 7.49
C LEU A 85 -6.46 13.37 8.83
N LEU A 86 -6.85 12.68 9.90
CA LEU A 86 -6.25 12.83 11.23
C LEU A 86 -4.77 12.42 11.23
N ASN A 87 -4.43 11.33 10.53
CA ASN A 87 -3.05 10.88 10.38
C ASN A 87 -2.20 11.89 9.61
N ILE A 88 -2.72 12.40 8.49
CA ILE A 88 -2.06 13.46 7.69
C ILE A 88 -1.80 14.70 8.55
N SER A 89 -2.82 15.17 9.28
CA SER A 89 -2.73 16.34 10.14
C SER A 89 -1.67 16.15 11.22
N THR A 90 -1.77 15.06 11.99
CA THR A 90 -0.84 14.75 13.08
C THR A 90 0.60 14.65 12.59
N LYS A 91 0.79 13.98 11.45
CA LYS A 91 2.10 13.80 10.84
C LYS A 91 2.67 15.11 10.29
N SER A 92 1.84 15.95 9.67
CA SER A 92 2.24 17.26 9.15
C SER A 92 2.73 18.18 10.27
N VAL A 93 2.01 18.22 11.40
CA VAL A 93 2.43 18.98 12.58
C VAL A 93 3.79 18.49 13.06
N LYS A 94 3.95 17.18 13.30
CA LYS A 94 5.23 16.60 13.76
C LYS A 94 6.38 16.90 12.81
N TYR A 95 6.15 16.73 11.50
CA TYR A 95 7.13 16.98 10.46
C TYR A 95 7.62 18.44 10.44
N GLY A 96 6.76 19.40 10.77
CA GLY A 96 7.13 20.82 10.87
C GLY A 96 8.20 21.12 11.93
N TRP A 97 8.33 20.28 12.98
CA TRP A 97 9.26 20.47 14.10
C TRP A 97 10.58 19.72 13.95
N LEU A 98 10.78 18.97 12.86
CA LEU A 98 11.99 18.18 12.65
C LEU A 98 13.10 19.01 12.02
N GLU A 99 14.28 19.00 12.63
CA GLU A 99 15.50 19.59 12.08
C GLU A 99 16.00 18.79 10.86
N ASP A 100 16.12 17.48 11.03
CA ASP A 100 16.52 16.54 9.98
C ASP A 100 15.27 15.91 9.33
N LYS A 101 15.06 16.19 8.04
CA LYS A 101 13.86 15.75 7.29
C LYS A 101 14.14 14.60 6.34
N TYR A 102 13.35 13.55 6.46
CA TYR A 102 13.43 12.35 5.63
C TYR A 102 12.15 12.13 4.82
N ASN A 103 12.30 11.50 3.65
CA ASN A 103 11.19 11.26 2.71
C ASN A 103 10.04 10.47 3.35
N TYR A 104 10.32 9.53 4.27
CA TYR A 104 9.28 8.76 4.94
C TYR A 104 8.43 9.63 5.89
N GLN A 105 8.96 10.74 6.40
CA GLN A 105 8.23 11.66 7.28
C GLN A 105 7.37 12.63 6.47
N ASN A 106 7.65 12.78 5.18
CA ASN A 106 6.96 13.66 4.28
C ASN A 106 5.65 13.04 3.75
N ASN A 107 4.52 13.67 4.05
CA ASN A 107 3.21 13.25 3.55
C ASN A 107 3.13 13.23 2.01
N LYS A 108 3.96 14.02 1.31
CA LYS A 108 4.05 13.98 -0.16
C LYS A 108 4.38 12.58 -0.67
N TYR A 109 5.28 11.85 0.00
CA TYR A 109 5.81 10.56 -0.48
C TYR A 109 5.17 9.33 0.20
N ASP A 110 4.16 9.53 1.04
CA ASP A 110 3.51 8.44 1.78
C ASP A 110 2.94 7.35 0.88
N TYR A 111 2.43 7.75 -0.28
CA TYR A 111 1.84 6.83 -1.25
C TYR A 111 2.86 5.83 -1.80
N ILE A 112 4.14 6.20 -1.88
CA ILE A 112 5.23 5.35 -2.42
C ILE A 112 5.33 4.06 -1.62
N ARG A 113 5.07 4.10 -0.32
CA ARG A 113 5.17 2.94 0.58
C ARG A 113 4.25 1.78 0.16
N LYS A 114 3.15 2.09 -0.50
CA LYS A 114 2.07 1.16 -0.83
C LYS A 114 1.67 1.29 -2.30
N LEU A 115 2.65 1.47 -3.18
CA LEU A 115 2.47 1.37 -4.63
C LEU A 115 2.45 -0.09 -5.04
N PHE A 116 1.50 -0.44 -5.89
CA PHE A 116 1.45 -1.75 -6.51
C PHE A 116 1.00 -1.62 -7.96
N LYS A 117 1.30 -2.66 -8.73
CA LYS A 117 1.14 -2.70 -10.17
C LYS A 117 0.08 -3.73 -10.54
N ILE A 118 -0.93 -3.32 -11.29
CA ILE A 118 -2.02 -4.21 -11.75
C ILE A 118 -1.66 -4.82 -13.11
N THR A 119 -1.14 -3.99 -14.03
CA THR A 119 -0.68 -4.42 -15.35
C THR A 119 0.68 -3.79 -15.65
N LYS A 120 1.32 -4.10 -16.79
CA LYS A 120 2.60 -3.49 -17.18
C LYS A 120 2.61 -1.95 -17.08
N TYR A 121 1.45 -1.30 -17.20
CA TYR A 121 1.32 0.16 -17.28
C TYR A 121 0.47 0.78 -16.16
N LEU A 122 -0.39 0.00 -15.49
CA LEU A 122 -1.27 0.51 -14.44
C LEU A 122 -0.64 0.31 -13.06
N VAL A 123 -0.24 1.43 -12.47
CA VAL A 123 0.27 1.51 -11.09
C VAL A 123 -0.71 2.34 -10.26
N PHE A 124 -1.01 1.86 -9.06
CA PHE A 124 -1.86 2.55 -8.09
C PHE A 124 -1.23 2.56 -6.71
N SER A 125 -1.57 3.55 -5.90
CA SER A 125 -1.43 3.44 -4.45
C SER A 125 -2.60 2.66 -3.87
N GLU A 126 -2.35 1.95 -2.77
CA GLU A 126 -3.38 1.21 -2.03
C GLU A 126 -4.56 2.11 -1.64
N ARG A 127 -4.29 3.37 -1.26
CA ARG A 127 -5.33 4.32 -0.87
C ARG A 127 -6.30 4.62 -2.02
N ILE A 128 -5.77 5.00 -3.18
CA ILE A 128 -6.60 5.30 -4.37
C ILE A 128 -7.35 4.06 -4.82
N PHE A 129 -6.68 2.90 -4.80
CA PHE A 129 -7.29 1.66 -5.23
C PHE A 129 -8.49 1.24 -4.39
N ILE A 130 -8.43 1.42 -3.06
CA ILE A 130 -9.56 1.13 -2.16
C ILE A 130 -10.80 1.95 -2.56
N TYR A 131 -10.65 3.26 -2.81
CA TYR A 131 -11.79 4.09 -3.23
C TYR A 131 -12.28 3.73 -4.63
N LEU A 132 -11.36 3.41 -5.55
CA LEU A 132 -11.69 3.03 -6.92
C LEU A 132 -12.50 1.72 -6.95
N ILE A 133 -12.01 0.67 -6.28
CA ILE A 133 -12.68 -0.63 -6.27
C ILE A 133 -14.02 -0.57 -5.54
N SER A 134 -14.12 0.24 -4.48
CA SER A 134 -15.40 0.49 -3.79
C SER A 134 -16.41 1.17 -4.71
N SER A 135 -15.97 2.17 -5.50
CA SER A 135 -16.83 2.85 -6.47
C SER A 135 -17.27 1.92 -7.60
N ILE A 136 -16.36 1.10 -8.14
CA ILE A 136 -16.69 0.12 -9.18
C ILE A 136 -17.67 -0.93 -8.62
N LEU A 137 -17.42 -1.46 -7.43
CA LEU A 137 -18.29 -2.44 -6.78
C LEU A 137 -19.71 -1.89 -6.60
N PHE A 138 -19.83 -0.64 -6.16
CA PHE A 138 -21.12 0.05 -6.05
C PHE A 138 -21.85 0.11 -7.40
N MET A 139 -21.16 0.56 -8.46
CA MET A 139 -21.76 0.69 -9.79
C MET A 139 -22.18 -0.65 -10.39
N VAL A 140 -21.36 -1.70 -10.21
CA VAL A 140 -21.70 -3.06 -10.67
C VAL A 140 -22.96 -3.59 -9.97
N LEU A 141 -23.07 -3.39 -8.65
CA LEU A 141 -24.26 -3.80 -7.91
C LEU A 141 -25.48 -2.96 -8.26
N LEU A 142 -25.31 -1.66 -8.55
CA LEU A 142 -26.38 -0.82 -9.08
C LEU A 142 -26.90 -1.33 -10.44
N VAL A 143 -26.01 -1.69 -11.35
CA VAL A 143 -26.41 -2.25 -12.66
C VAL A 143 -27.09 -3.60 -12.47
N ALA A 144 -26.57 -4.46 -11.59
CA ALA A 144 -27.21 -5.71 -11.24
C ALA A 144 -28.63 -5.47 -10.69
N PHE A 145 -28.81 -4.52 -9.78
CA PHE A 145 -30.12 -4.11 -9.27
C PHE A 145 -31.11 -3.79 -10.40
N TYR A 146 -30.67 -2.93 -11.34
CA TYR A 146 -31.50 -2.50 -12.45
C TYR A 146 -31.85 -3.66 -13.39
N LEU A 147 -30.87 -4.50 -13.76
CA LEU A 147 -31.08 -5.65 -14.64
C LEU A 147 -31.96 -6.74 -14.02
N PHE A 148 -31.83 -7.00 -12.71
CA PHE A 148 -32.69 -7.96 -12.00
C PHE A 148 -34.14 -7.47 -11.87
N ASN A 149 -34.35 -6.15 -11.85
CA ASN A 149 -35.69 -5.58 -11.94
C ASN A 149 -36.25 -5.66 -13.37
N TYR A 150 -35.42 -5.39 -14.40
CA TYR A 150 -35.85 -5.36 -15.80
C TYR A 150 -36.06 -6.76 -16.43
N CYS A 151 -35.39 -7.81 -15.94
CA CYS A 151 -35.57 -9.20 -16.42
C CYS A 151 -36.99 -9.77 -16.25
N LYS A 152 -37.94 -9.00 -15.70
CA LYS A 152 -39.34 -9.37 -15.54
C LYS A 152 -40.28 -8.76 -16.58
N ASP A 153 -40.00 -7.54 -17.04
CA ASP A 153 -40.94 -6.81 -17.92
C ASP A 153 -40.98 -7.39 -19.34
N ASN A 154 -39.91 -8.05 -19.79
CA ASN A 154 -39.84 -8.64 -21.13
C ASN A 154 -40.43 -10.07 -21.24
N LYS A 155 -41.14 -10.57 -20.22
CA LYS A 155 -41.89 -11.85 -20.29
C LYS A 155 -43.41 -11.66 -20.48
N GLU A 156 -43.85 -10.53 -21.02
CA GLU A 156 -45.14 -10.45 -21.72
C GLU A 156 -45.02 -11.09 -23.12
N GLY A 157 -44.81 -12.40 -23.13
CA GLY A 157 -44.58 -13.16 -24.35
C GLY A 157 -44.82 -14.65 -24.14
N LYS A 158 -46.10 -15.03 -24.15
CA LYS A 158 -46.65 -16.40 -24.31
C LYS A 158 -46.65 -17.29 -23.06
N GLY A 159 -47.84 -17.35 -22.44
CA GLY A 159 -48.48 -18.60 -22.05
C GLY A 159 -47.93 -19.33 -20.82
N LYS A 160 -48.19 -18.77 -19.62
CA LYS A 160 -48.64 -19.46 -18.39
C LYS A 160 -48.63 -18.43 -17.26
N ASN A 161 -49.74 -18.35 -16.51
CA ASN A 161 -49.98 -17.41 -15.43
C ASN A 161 -49.06 -17.64 -14.22
N THR A 162 -47.80 -17.22 -14.33
CA THR A 162 -46.94 -16.94 -13.19
C THR A 162 -46.48 -15.49 -13.32
N THR A 163 -47.32 -14.57 -12.85
CA THR A 163 -47.00 -13.15 -12.66
C THR A 163 -45.91 -13.05 -11.60
N SER A 164 -44.67 -13.16 -12.06
CA SER A 164 -43.53 -12.90 -11.23
C SER A 164 -43.44 -11.36 -11.09
N LYS A 165 -43.85 -10.80 -9.95
CA LYS A 165 -43.80 -9.34 -9.62
C LYS A 165 -42.35 -8.88 -9.41
N PRO A 166 -41.89 -7.71 -9.91
CA PRO A 166 -40.49 -7.26 -9.76
C PRO A 166 -39.97 -7.45 -8.33
N TYR A 167 -38.79 -8.05 -8.18
CA TYR A 167 -38.30 -8.49 -6.86
C TYR A 167 -38.07 -7.32 -5.90
N PHE A 168 -37.84 -6.12 -6.43
CA PHE A 168 -37.72 -4.89 -5.64
C PHE A 168 -38.85 -3.89 -5.91
N ASP A 169 -39.97 -4.30 -6.53
CA ASP A 169 -41.08 -3.39 -6.84
C ASP A 169 -41.65 -2.73 -5.57
N TYR A 170 -41.69 -3.48 -4.47
CA TYR A 170 -42.09 -2.94 -3.17
C TYR A 170 -41.14 -1.83 -2.69
N LEU A 171 -39.83 -1.97 -2.91
CA LEU A 171 -38.83 -0.99 -2.49
C LEU A 171 -38.81 0.24 -3.40
N ILE A 172 -39.03 0.07 -4.71
CA ILE A 172 -39.09 1.17 -5.67
C ILE A 172 -40.40 1.95 -5.55
N ASN A 173 -41.54 1.26 -5.43
CA ASN A 173 -42.86 1.90 -5.49
C ASN A 173 -43.40 2.37 -4.13
N ASN A 174 -43.01 1.77 -3.01
CA ASN A 174 -43.57 2.10 -1.68
C ASN A 174 -42.61 2.82 -0.73
N SER A 175 -41.37 3.08 -1.14
CA SER A 175 -40.36 3.70 -0.26
C SER A 175 -39.70 4.91 -0.93
N VAL A 176 -40.34 6.07 -0.77
CA VAL A 176 -39.80 7.37 -1.20
C VAL A 176 -38.39 7.60 -0.61
N ASP A 177 -38.15 7.16 0.62
CA ASP A 177 -36.86 7.33 1.29
C ASP A 177 -35.77 6.40 0.76
N PHE A 178 -36.13 5.22 0.25
CA PHE A 178 -35.20 4.35 -0.47
C PHE A 178 -34.70 5.00 -1.76
N MET A 179 -35.61 5.57 -2.55
CA MET A 179 -35.24 6.22 -3.80
C MET A 179 -34.40 7.48 -3.56
N LYS A 180 -34.67 8.23 -2.49
CA LYS A 180 -33.81 9.35 -2.05
C LYS A 180 -32.41 8.85 -1.67
N LEU A 181 -32.31 7.83 -0.81
CA LEU A 181 -31.05 7.22 -0.38
C LEU A 181 -30.24 6.71 -1.57
N LEU A 182 -30.89 5.97 -2.47
CA LEU A 182 -30.29 5.43 -3.68
C LEU A 182 -29.72 6.55 -4.55
N ARG A 183 -30.49 7.62 -4.78
CA ARG A 183 -30.05 8.78 -5.56
C ARG A 183 -28.82 9.45 -4.94
N VAL A 184 -28.80 9.61 -3.62
CA VAL A 184 -27.68 10.25 -2.90
C VAL A 184 -26.41 9.39 -3.00
N ASN A 185 -26.54 8.08 -2.83
CA ASN A 185 -25.42 7.15 -2.99
C ASN A 185 -24.90 7.10 -4.44
N ILE A 186 -25.79 7.06 -5.44
CA ILE A 186 -25.40 7.13 -6.85
C ILE A 186 -24.60 8.41 -7.12
N SER A 187 -25.10 9.56 -6.66
CA SER A 187 -24.40 10.83 -6.81
C SER A 187 -23.04 10.83 -6.14
N LEU A 188 -22.93 10.30 -4.91
CA LEU A 188 -21.67 10.19 -4.17
C LEU A 188 -20.64 9.35 -4.96
N PHE A 189 -20.98 8.10 -5.29
CA PHE A 189 -20.02 7.20 -5.93
C PHE A 189 -19.69 7.60 -7.36
N SER A 190 -20.63 8.22 -8.08
CA SER A 190 -20.36 8.78 -9.41
C SER A 190 -19.40 9.97 -9.33
N LEU A 191 -19.61 10.88 -8.37
CA LEU A 191 -18.70 12.00 -8.12
C LEU A 191 -17.31 11.51 -7.69
N LEU A 192 -17.25 10.54 -6.77
CA LEU A 192 -16.00 9.93 -6.31
C LEU A 192 -15.25 9.29 -7.47
N LEU A 193 -15.93 8.50 -8.29
CA LEU A 193 -15.34 7.87 -9.47
C LEU A 193 -14.80 8.93 -10.45
N PHE A 194 -15.54 10.00 -10.69
CA PHE A 194 -15.11 11.12 -11.54
C PHE A 194 -13.83 11.77 -11.00
N ILE A 195 -13.79 12.12 -9.71
CA ILE A 195 -12.61 12.72 -9.06
C ILE A 195 -11.39 11.79 -9.18
N LEU A 196 -11.57 10.48 -8.94
CA LEU A 196 -10.49 9.50 -9.01
C LEU A 196 -9.95 9.33 -10.43
N ILE A 197 -10.84 9.18 -11.42
CA ILE A 197 -10.45 9.03 -12.83
C ILE A 197 -9.74 10.30 -13.30
N PHE A 198 -10.26 11.48 -12.97
CA PHE A 198 -9.67 12.75 -13.37
C PHE A 198 -8.27 12.93 -12.76
N TYR A 199 -8.15 12.73 -11.45
CA TYR A 199 -6.85 12.80 -10.76
C TYR A 199 -5.86 11.80 -11.35
N TYR A 200 -6.26 10.55 -11.51
CA TYR A 200 -5.38 9.51 -12.05
C TYR A 200 -4.94 9.82 -13.48
N SER A 201 -5.84 10.34 -14.32
CA SER A 201 -5.52 10.70 -15.70
C SER A 201 -4.47 11.80 -15.79
N ILE A 202 -4.51 12.80 -14.91
CA ILE A 202 -3.50 13.87 -14.85
C ILE A 202 -2.13 13.32 -14.43
N TYR A 203 -2.10 12.45 -13.43
CA TYR A 203 -0.86 11.96 -12.81
C TYR A 203 -0.42 10.58 -13.29
N PHE A 204 -1.00 10.07 -14.38
CA PHE A 204 -0.75 8.71 -14.86
C PHE A 204 0.74 8.43 -15.11
N ASN A 205 1.41 9.34 -15.81
CA ASN A 205 2.85 9.23 -16.09
C ASN A 205 3.68 9.35 -14.81
N ASP A 206 3.31 10.26 -13.90
CA ASP A 206 3.98 10.42 -12.61
C ASP A 206 3.94 9.13 -11.78
N TYR A 207 2.79 8.45 -11.69
CA TYR A 207 2.70 7.16 -10.98
C TYR A 207 3.63 6.10 -11.57
N LYS A 208 3.70 6.03 -12.91
CA LYS A 208 4.58 5.10 -13.62
C LYS A 208 6.05 5.42 -13.35
N ASP A 209 6.45 6.67 -13.53
CA ASP A 209 7.83 7.11 -13.41
C ASP A 209 8.36 6.95 -11.97
N VAL A 210 7.52 7.27 -10.98
CA VAL A 210 7.84 7.05 -9.57
C VAL A 210 8.00 5.56 -9.27
N TYR A 211 7.08 4.72 -9.75
CA TYR A 211 7.17 3.28 -9.54
C TYR A 211 8.41 2.66 -10.19
N GLU A 212 8.69 2.99 -11.46
CA GLU A 212 9.86 2.48 -12.18
C GLU A 212 11.16 2.97 -11.55
N SER A 213 11.23 4.25 -11.16
CA SER A 213 12.41 4.80 -10.50
C SER A 213 12.64 4.19 -9.12
N ASN A 214 11.58 4.04 -8.32
CA ASN A 214 11.67 3.41 -7.01
C ASN A 214 12.05 1.93 -7.13
N LYS A 215 11.46 1.21 -8.09
CA LYS A 215 11.83 -0.17 -8.42
C LYS A 215 13.32 -0.27 -8.79
N ARG A 216 13.82 0.63 -9.64
CA ARG A 216 15.22 0.62 -10.08
C ARG A 216 16.19 0.92 -8.92
N ILE A 217 15.84 1.87 -8.04
CA ILE A 217 16.60 2.11 -6.80
C ILE A 217 16.69 0.81 -5.98
N ASN A 218 15.57 0.12 -5.78
CA ASN A 218 15.55 -1.12 -5.00
C ASN A 218 16.38 -2.24 -5.67
N GLU A 219 16.31 -2.37 -6.99
CA GLU A 219 17.11 -3.33 -7.76
C GLU A 219 18.61 -3.06 -7.62
N ILE A 220 19.04 -1.79 -7.73
CA ILE A 220 20.47 -1.42 -7.57
C ILE A 220 20.96 -1.82 -6.18
N TYR A 221 20.23 -1.46 -5.11
CA TYR A 221 20.64 -1.88 -3.78
C TYR A 221 20.66 -3.40 -3.65
N TYR A 222 19.67 -4.13 -4.17
CA TYR A 222 19.69 -5.59 -4.13
C TYR A 222 20.89 -6.20 -4.87
N GLU A 223 21.22 -5.68 -6.06
CA GLU A 223 22.34 -6.14 -6.88
C GLU A 223 23.67 -5.98 -6.15
N TYR A 224 23.85 -4.86 -5.43
CA TYR A 224 25.12 -4.46 -4.82
C TYR A 224 25.21 -4.65 -3.29
N LEU A 225 24.16 -5.11 -2.61
CA LEU A 225 24.23 -5.44 -1.18
C LEU A 225 25.01 -6.75 -0.94
N ASP A 226 26.00 -6.68 -0.07
CA ASP A 226 26.79 -7.80 0.43
C ASP A 226 26.07 -8.41 1.64
N LYS A 227 25.41 -9.54 1.39
CA LYS A 227 24.65 -10.29 2.38
C LYS A 227 25.51 -10.85 3.50
N ASP A 228 26.75 -11.23 3.21
CA ASP A 228 27.66 -11.80 4.20
C ASP A 228 28.15 -10.70 5.16
N TYR A 229 28.43 -9.51 4.62
CA TYR A 229 28.79 -8.35 5.43
C TYR A 229 27.66 -7.93 6.38
N ILE A 230 26.42 -7.90 5.87
CA ILE A 230 25.23 -7.60 6.67
C ILE A 230 25.06 -8.64 7.78
N ARG A 231 25.19 -9.93 7.45
CA ARG A 231 25.11 -11.01 8.43
C ARG A 231 26.15 -10.86 9.53
N GLU A 232 27.39 -10.53 9.19
CA GLU A 232 28.44 -10.36 10.21
C GLU A 232 28.13 -9.20 11.16
N ILE A 233 27.77 -8.03 10.61
CA ILE A 233 27.36 -6.85 11.39
C ILE A 233 26.15 -7.15 12.27
N CYS A 234 25.19 -7.92 11.75
CA CYS A 234 23.97 -8.31 12.44
C CYS A 234 24.12 -9.57 13.30
N ASN A 235 25.34 -10.07 13.51
CA ASN A 235 25.59 -11.30 14.26
C ASN A 235 24.71 -12.49 13.81
N ASN A 236 24.57 -12.68 12.50
CA ASN A 236 23.68 -13.66 11.87
C ASN A 236 22.22 -13.57 12.34
N PHE A 237 21.77 -12.35 12.65
CA PHE A 237 20.43 -12.06 13.17
C PHE A 237 20.14 -12.74 14.51
N ARG A 238 21.16 -12.96 15.35
CA ARG A 238 21.00 -13.54 16.67
C ARG A 238 20.91 -12.45 17.74
N ASP A 239 19.96 -12.61 18.66
CA ASP A 239 19.85 -11.77 19.86
C ASP A 239 20.88 -12.15 20.94
N ASP A 240 20.92 -11.40 22.04
CA ASP A 240 21.81 -11.64 23.19
C ASP A 240 21.60 -13.02 23.85
N LYS A 241 20.46 -13.66 23.60
CA LYS A 241 20.10 -15.00 24.09
C LYS A 241 20.34 -16.07 23.04
N ASN A 242 21.02 -15.73 21.93
CA ASN A 242 21.35 -16.61 20.81
C ASN A 242 20.11 -17.12 20.03
N ASN A 243 18.96 -16.47 20.16
CA ASN A 243 17.77 -16.76 19.35
C ASN A 243 17.86 -16.04 18.02
N ILE A 244 17.37 -16.67 16.95
CA ILE A 244 17.24 -16.02 15.64
C ILE A 244 16.07 -15.03 15.71
N ASN A 245 16.38 -13.75 15.51
CA ASN A 245 15.41 -12.68 15.38
C ASN A 245 15.21 -12.36 13.89
N SER A 246 13.98 -12.02 13.49
CA SER A 246 13.73 -11.60 12.11
C SER A 246 14.31 -10.21 11.82
N LYS A 247 14.64 -9.42 12.83
CA LYS A 247 15.14 -8.06 12.68
C LYS A 247 16.44 -7.83 13.41
N CYS A 248 17.34 -7.14 12.73
CA CYS A 248 18.59 -6.62 13.26
C CYS A 248 18.53 -5.10 13.34
N TYR A 249 18.82 -4.56 14.53
CA TYR A 249 19.03 -3.13 14.73
C TYR A 249 20.52 -2.89 14.96
N LEU A 250 21.09 -1.93 14.24
CA LEU A 250 22.50 -1.62 14.40
C LEU A 250 22.71 -0.85 15.71
N ASP A 251 23.28 -1.52 16.71
CA ASP A 251 23.61 -0.91 18.03
C ASP A 251 24.83 -0.02 17.99
N LYS A 252 25.70 -0.21 16.99
CA LYS A 252 26.91 0.58 16.78
C LYS A 252 26.99 1.07 15.34
N LEU A 253 27.52 2.28 15.16
CA LEU A 253 27.84 2.82 13.84
C LEU A 253 28.91 1.92 13.20
N PRO A 254 28.68 1.36 12.01
CA PRO A 254 29.73 0.68 11.26
C PRO A 254 30.90 1.62 11.00
N THR A 255 32.12 1.19 11.29
CA THR A 255 33.34 2.00 11.09
C THR A 255 34.08 1.58 9.82
N ASP A 256 34.82 2.53 9.22
CA ASP A 256 35.69 2.24 8.07
C ASP A 256 36.72 1.14 8.39
N GLY A 257 37.22 1.08 9.63
CA GLY A 257 38.14 0.02 10.08
C GLY A 257 37.53 -1.37 9.98
N TYR A 258 36.27 -1.53 10.43
CA TYR A 258 35.57 -2.82 10.32
C TYR A 258 35.31 -3.21 8.86
N LEU A 259 34.98 -2.23 8.01
CA LEU A 259 34.85 -2.45 6.57
C LEU A 259 36.16 -2.97 5.97
N LEU A 260 37.28 -2.32 6.29
CA LEU A 260 38.61 -2.72 5.80
C LEU A 260 38.97 -4.13 6.25
N ASP A 261 38.74 -4.47 7.53
CA ASP A 261 38.98 -5.81 8.07
C ASP A 261 38.12 -6.87 7.37
N TYR A 262 36.84 -6.59 7.15
CA TYR A 262 35.94 -7.47 6.42
C TYR A 262 36.43 -7.73 4.99
N ILE A 263 36.75 -6.66 4.26
CA ILE A 263 37.26 -6.77 2.89
C ILE A 263 38.53 -7.63 2.90
N ASN A 264 39.52 -7.32 3.75
CA ASN A 264 40.76 -8.07 3.87
C ASN A 264 40.52 -9.57 4.08
N ARG A 265 39.62 -9.96 5.00
CA ARG A 265 39.30 -11.38 5.24
C ARG A 265 38.66 -12.04 4.03
N LYS A 266 37.72 -11.37 3.35
CA LYS A 266 37.03 -11.92 2.18
C LYS A 266 37.94 -12.05 0.96
N THR A 267 38.86 -11.12 0.77
CA THR A 267 39.75 -11.05 -0.41
C THR A 267 40.99 -11.94 -0.29
N LEU A 268 41.38 -12.37 0.92
CA LEU A 268 42.48 -13.32 1.15
C LEU A 268 42.31 -14.67 0.42
N SER A 269 41.10 -14.99 -0.05
CA SER A 269 40.78 -16.22 -0.77
C SER A 269 41.04 -16.20 -2.28
N PHE A 270 41.53 -15.09 -2.87
CA PHE A 270 41.70 -14.96 -4.32
C PHE A 270 43.10 -14.43 -4.72
N THR A 271 43.60 -14.89 -5.88
CA THR A 271 44.77 -14.36 -6.60
C THR A 271 44.26 -13.51 -7.77
N ALA A 272 44.68 -12.24 -7.87
CA ALA A 272 44.19 -11.31 -8.87
C ALA A 272 45.27 -10.95 -9.91
N ASP A 273 45.02 -11.22 -11.19
CA ASP A 273 45.73 -10.67 -12.36
C ASP A 273 44.92 -9.61 -13.12
N GLU A 274 45.59 -8.74 -13.85
CA GLU A 274 45.02 -7.50 -14.42
C GLU A 274 43.93 -7.71 -15.49
N LYS A 275 42.68 -7.35 -15.14
CA LYS A 275 41.65 -6.64 -15.94
C LYS A 275 40.29 -6.78 -15.24
N VAL A 276 39.85 -5.72 -14.55
CA VAL A 276 38.48 -5.64 -14.02
C VAL A 276 37.55 -5.16 -15.13
N ASP A 277 36.56 -5.96 -15.50
CA ASP A 277 35.49 -5.59 -16.41
C ASP A 277 34.14 -5.82 -15.70
N PHE A 278 33.49 -4.74 -15.30
CA PHE A 278 32.20 -4.82 -14.60
C PHE A 278 31.02 -5.03 -15.55
N ASP A 279 31.24 -5.01 -16.87
CA ASP A 279 30.18 -5.11 -17.88
C ASP A 279 30.07 -6.53 -18.47
N ASN A 280 31.00 -7.44 -18.12
CA ASN A 280 31.00 -8.83 -18.54
C ASN A 280 30.59 -9.76 -17.37
N LEU A 281 29.41 -10.38 -17.47
CA LEU A 281 28.76 -11.17 -16.40
C LEU A 281 29.48 -12.48 -16.00
N ASN A 282 30.56 -12.84 -16.69
CA ASN A 282 31.42 -13.98 -16.32
C ASN A 282 32.67 -13.46 -15.59
N PRO A 283 32.64 -13.31 -14.25
CA PRO A 283 33.80 -12.87 -13.50
C PRO A 283 34.91 -13.93 -13.58
N ASN A 284 36.05 -13.55 -14.13
CA ASN A 284 37.30 -14.25 -13.83
C ASN A 284 37.66 -14.01 -12.34
N ASP A 285 38.61 -14.77 -11.80
CA ASP A 285 38.97 -14.67 -10.36
C ASP A 285 39.39 -13.26 -9.92
N ASN A 286 39.76 -12.40 -10.87
CA ASN A 286 40.27 -11.05 -10.65
C ASN A 286 39.15 -10.00 -10.59
N THR A 287 38.02 -10.24 -11.27
CA THR A 287 36.82 -9.38 -11.18
C THR A 287 36.11 -9.56 -9.84
N LYS A 288 36.30 -10.71 -9.18
CA LYS A 288 35.64 -11.05 -7.91
C LYS A 288 36.08 -10.14 -6.76
N THR A 289 37.38 -9.87 -6.62
CA THR A 289 37.92 -9.00 -5.55
C THR A 289 37.39 -7.57 -5.66
N ALA A 290 37.43 -6.98 -6.86
CA ALA A 290 36.91 -5.64 -7.11
C ALA A 290 35.40 -5.54 -6.85
N PHE A 291 34.66 -6.59 -7.19
CA PHE A 291 33.22 -6.68 -6.92
C PHE A 291 32.90 -6.84 -5.43
N ILE A 292 33.66 -7.64 -4.68
CA ILE A 292 33.55 -7.74 -3.22
C ILE A 292 33.74 -6.37 -2.59
N ILE A 293 34.77 -5.63 -3.01
CA ILE A 293 35.04 -4.28 -2.50
C ILE A 293 33.90 -3.33 -2.81
N LEU A 294 33.46 -3.27 -4.06
CA LEU A 294 32.37 -2.41 -4.49
C LEU A 294 31.08 -2.69 -3.71
N LYS A 295 30.72 -3.98 -3.56
CA LYS A 295 29.55 -4.39 -2.78
C LYS A 295 29.67 -4.04 -1.31
N SER A 296 30.84 -4.28 -0.72
CA SER A 296 31.11 -3.97 0.69
C SER A 296 30.98 -2.47 0.96
N LEU A 297 31.50 -1.62 0.06
CA LEU A 297 31.41 -0.17 0.14
C LEU A 297 29.95 0.33 0.08
N ILE A 298 29.19 -0.14 -0.91
CA ILE A 298 27.77 0.21 -1.06
C ILE A 298 26.96 -0.26 0.15
N THR A 299 27.24 -1.47 0.64
CA THR A 299 26.60 -2.04 1.81
C THR A 299 26.94 -1.26 3.07
N HIS A 300 28.19 -0.84 3.23
CA HIS A 300 28.60 -0.03 4.37
C HIS A 300 27.83 1.29 4.43
N GLN A 301 27.69 1.99 3.30
CA GLN A 301 26.88 3.20 3.19
C GLN A 301 25.40 2.93 3.51
N PHE A 302 24.85 1.82 3.03
CA PHE A 302 23.51 1.38 3.36
C PHE A 302 23.33 1.15 4.88
N LEU A 303 24.27 0.48 5.53
CA LEU A 303 24.24 0.21 6.98
C LEU A 303 24.36 1.51 7.79
N ILE A 304 25.22 2.44 7.39
CA ILE A 304 25.31 3.78 8.01
C ILE A 304 23.96 4.50 7.92
N ASN A 305 23.29 4.46 6.75
CA ASN A 305 21.97 5.05 6.58
C ASN A 305 20.93 4.40 7.52
N LYS A 306 20.95 3.07 7.70
CA LYS A 306 20.07 2.36 8.65
C LYS A 306 20.33 2.79 10.10
N TYR A 307 21.60 2.87 10.49
CA TYR A 307 22.00 3.30 11.83
C TYR A 307 21.52 4.73 12.12
N ASN A 308 21.80 5.67 11.21
CA ASN A 308 21.39 7.07 11.37
C ASN A 308 19.87 7.21 11.51
N ASN A 309 19.11 6.41 10.76
CA ASN A 309 17.65 6.40 10.85
C ASN A 309 17.10 5.89 12.19
N ARG A 310 17.86 5.08 12.94
CA ARG A 310 17.40 4.50 14.23
C ARG A 310 17.14 5.55 15.29
N PHE A 311 17.94 6.61 15.33
CA PHE A 311 17.86 7.65 16.37
C PHE A 311 16.75 8.67 16.12
N ILE A 312 16.01 8.51 15.02
CA ILE A 312 14.94 9.43 14.63
C ILE A 312 13.62 8.91 15.17
N GLN A 313 13.15 9.54 16.26
CA GLN A 313 11.85 9.41 16.95
C GLN A 313 11.23 8.00 17.11
N LYS A 314 10.67 7.75 18.31
CA LYS A 314 10.13 6.46 18.79
C LYS A 314 8.94 5.90 17.97
N TYR A 315 8.35 6.67 17.06
CA TYR A 315 7.11 6.34 16.37
C TYR A 315 7.23 6.54 14.86
N GLU A 316 7.98 5.72 14.12
CA GLU A 316 7.78 5.57 12.65
C GLU A 316 8.66 4.51 11.98
N TYR A 317 8.11 3.99 10.86
CA TYR A 317 8.56 3.00 9.86
C TYR A 317 9.83 2.21 10.21
N ASP A 318 9.60 1.12 10.93
CA ASP A 318 10.64 0.21 11.45
C ASP A 318 11.61 -0.33 10.38
N SER A 319 11.14 -0.48 9.14
CA SER A 319 11.98 -0.97 8.04
C SER A 319 13.04 0.03 7.57
N CYS A 320 12.96 1.33 7.90
CA CYS A 320 14.08 2.27 7.66
C CYS A 320 15.16 2.20 8.75
N LYS A 321 14.87 1.57 9.90
CA LYS A 321 15.72 1.52 11.10
C LYS A 321 16.34 0.14 11.35
N SER A 322 15.67 -0.90 10.87
CA SER A 322 16.09 -2.29 10.98
C SER A 322 16.46 -2.87 9.63
N ILE A 323 17.19 -3.97 9.72
CA ILE A 323 17.50 -4.87 8.63
C ILE A 323 16.70 -6.14 8.91
N ASP A 324 15.89 -6.56 7.95
CA ASP A 324 15.08 -7.76 8.07
C ASP A 324 15.88 -8.99 7.58
N ILE A 325 15.71 -10.15 8.20
CA ILE A 325 16.31 -11.39 7.71
C ILE A 325 15.69 -11.79 6.37
N ASP A 326 14.41 -11.49 6.15
CA ASP A 326 13.71 -11.74 4.88
C ASP A 326 14.33 -10.92 3.75
N LEU A 327 14.83 -9.72 4.04
CA LEU A 327 15.58 -8.91 3.08
C LEU A 327 16.83 -9.66 2.57
N ILE A 328 17.49 -10.41 3.46
CA ILE A 328 18.71 -11.16 3.14
C ILE A 328 18.39 -12.52 2.51
N MET A 329 17.34 -13.18 2.99
CA MET A 329 17.01 -14.57 2.68
C MET A 329 16.07 -14.73 1.47
N SER A 330 15.20 -13.76 1.19
CA SER A 330 14.24 -13.89 0.09
C SER A 330 14.89 -13.72 -1.29
N LYS A 331 14.49 -14.58 -2.24
CA LYS A 331 14.68 -14.37 -3.69
C LYS A 331 13.62 -13.42 -4.27
N GLU A 332 12.49 -13.30 -3.59
CA GLU A 332 11.41 -12.39 -3.97
C GLU A 332 11.69 -11.01 -3.37
N ASN A 333 11.94 -10.04 -4.25
CA ASN A 333 12.31 -8.66 -3.96
C ASN A 333 11.37 -7.97 -2.95
N LYS A 334 11.70 -8.05 -1.66
CA LYS A 334 10.98 -7.35 -0.57
C LYS A 334 11.60 -6.01 -0.14
N LEU A 335 12.64 -5.49 -0.83
CA LEU A 335 13.07 -4.09 -0.65
C LEU A 335 11.98 -3.18 -1.19
N SER A 336 10.92 -2.97 -0.42
CA SER A 336 9.89 -2.02 -0.77
C SER A 336 10.33 -0.64 -0.30
N ASN A 337 10.67 0.22 -1.27
CA ASN A 337 10.69 1.68 -1.14
C ASN A 337 11.92 2.29 -0.43
N LEU A 338 13.14 1.93 -0.82
CA LEU A 338 14.37 2.53 -0.26
C LEU A 338 14.41 4.05 -0.34
N PHE A 339 13.81 4.64 -1.37
CA PHE A 339 13.69 6.09 -1.52
C PHE A 339 13.11 6.75 -0.26
N VAL A 340 12.12 6.12 0.39
CA VAL A 340 11.50 6.73 1.58
C VAL A 340 12.47 6.85 2.75
N CYS A 341 13.54 6.04 2.80
CA CYS A 341 14.51 6.07 3.88
C CYS A 341 15.62 7.12 3.72
N PHE A 342 15.66 7.86 2.60
CA PHE A 342 16.64 8.93 2.39
C PHE A 342 16.23 10.25 3.04
N LYS A 343 17.23 11.09 3.36
CA LYS A 343 16.98 12.50 3.66
C LYS A 343 16.38 13.16 2.41
N GLU A 344 15.51 14.14 2.59
CA GLU A 344 14.89 14.84 1.45
C GLU A 344 15.91 15.57 0.58
N THR A 345 17.01 16.00 1.20
CA THR A 345 18.14 16.67 0.55
C THR A 345 19.11 15.69 -0.11
N THR A 346 18.94 14.38 0.07
CA THR A 346 19.80 13.38 -0.55
C THR A 346 19.55 13.34 -2.05
N ASN A 347 20.53 13.84 -2.82
CA ASN A 347 20.60 13.58 -4.26
C ASN A 347 21.53 12.40 -4.56
N HIS A 348 22.65 12.29 -3.84
CA HIS A 348 23.60 11.20 -3.98
C HIS A 348 23.61 10.37 -2.69
N PRO A 349 23.06 9.14 -2.70
CA PRO A 349 22.91 8.34 -1.49
C PRO A 349 24.23 7.78 -0.98
N PHE A 350 25.28 7.73 -1.81
CA PHE A 350 26.61 7.32 -1.38
C PHE A 350 27.55 8.53 -1.30
N ASN A 351 28.08 8.81 -0.12
CA ASN A 351 28.88 10.00 0.17
C ASN A 351 30.27 9.70 0.76
N ILE A 352 30.64 8.42 0.91
CA ILE A 352 31.96 8.04 1.41
C ILE A 352 33.05 8.56 0.47
N ASN A 353 34.18 8.98 1.05
CA ASN A 353 35.40 9.21 0.27
C ASN A 353 36.04 7.86 -0.05
N ILE A 354 35.50 7.20 -1.07
CA ILE A 354 35.89 5.85 -1.49
C ILE A 354 37.38 5.80 -1.82
N ILE A 355 37.93 6.88 -2.40
CA ILE A 355 39.35 6.95 -2.76
C ILE A 355 40.21 6.81 -1.51
N ASN A 356 39.84 7.48 -0.41
CA ASN A 356 40.58 7.35 0.84
C ASN A 356 40.46 5.94 1.43
N VAL A 357 39.27 5.33 1.40
CA VAL A 357 39.06 3.94 1.87
C VAL A 357 39.87 2.95 1.03
N LEU A 358 39.85 3.07 -0.30
CA LEU A 358 40.61 2.22 -1.22
C LEU A 358 42.13 2.40 -1.06
N LYS A 359 42.59 3.64 -0.84
CA LYS A 359 44.01 3.92 -0.54
C LYS A 359 44.42 3.32 0.79
N GLN A 360 43.60 3.45 1.84
CA GLN A 360 43.87 2.84 3.15
C GLN A 360 43.90 1.31 3.06
N TYR A 361 43.01 0.70 2.27
CA TYR A 361 43.08 -0.72 1.97
C TYR A 361 44.42 -1.10 1.35
N LYS A 362 44.87 -0.37 0.31
CA LYS A 362 46.19 -0.57 -0.32
C LYS A 362 47.35 -0.40 0.68
N THR A 363 47.26 0.51 1.64
CA THR A 363 48.36 0.73 2.60
C THR A 363 48.36 -0.27 3.76
N ASN A 364 47.17 -0.69 4.23
CA ASN A 364 47.02 -1.43 5.48
C ASN A 364 46.82 -2.95 5.28
N ALA A 365 46.58 -3.43 4.06
CA ALA A 365 46.25 -4.84 3.80
C ALA A 365 47.47 -5.81 3.75
N GLY A 366 48.70 -5.34 4.00
CA GLY A 366 49.89 -6.21 3.96
C GLY A 366 50.04 -6.94 2.61
N ALA A 367 50.32 -8.25 2.62
CA ALA A 367 50.43 -9.07 1.39
C ALA A 367 49.14 -9.18 0.54
N ALA A 368 47.98 -8.72 1.04
CA ALA A 368 46.75 -8.60 0.26
C ALA A 368 46.63 -7.26 -0.50
N ALA A 369 47.48 -6.26 -0.17
CA ALA A 369 47.53 -4.96 -0.83
C ALA A 369 48.07 -5.03 -2.27
N ASP A 370 49.03 -5.93 -2.53
CA ASP A 370 49.64 -6.11 -3.85
C ASP A 370 48.66 -6.72 -4.87
N LYS A 371 47.46 -7.12 -4.44
CA LYS A 371 46.45 -7.79 -5.28
C LYS A 371 45.53 -6.82 -6.03
N ILE A 372 45.59 -5.50 -5.78
CA ILE A 372 44.75 -4.52 -6.47
C ILE A 372 45.62 -3.40 -7.03
N THR A 373 45.69 -3.34 -8.36
CA THR A 373 46.43 -2.32 -9.10
C THR A 373 45.72 -0.97 -9.04
N ASP A 374 46.45 0.13 -9.24
CA ASP A 374 45.86 1.48 -9.31
C ASP A 374 44.80 1.59 -10.42
N GLN A 375 44.96 0.81 -11.49
CA GLN A 375 43.96 0.71 -12.55
C GLN A 375 42.66 0.07 -12.06
N ALA A 376 42.72 -0.96 -11.22
CA ALA A 376 41.53 -1.59 -10.63
C ALA A 376 40.83 -0.64 -9.63
N ILE A 377 41.59 0.14 -8.86
CA ILE A 377 41.05 1.20 -7.98
C ILE A 377 40.26 2.23 -8.82
N GLY A 378 40.85 2.71 -9.92
CA GLY A 378 40.19 3.63 -10.85
C GLY A 378 38.86 3.09 -11.37
N LYS A 379 38.83 1.83 -11.80
CA LYS A 379 37.59 1.19 -12.29
C LYS A 379 36.53 0.99 -11.21
N ILE A 380 36.92 0.62 -9.99
CA ILE A 380 35.98 0.52 -8.85
C ILE A 380 35.34 1.88 -8.58
N TYR A 381 36.17 2.93 -8.58
CA TYR A 381 35.72 4.31 -8.38
C TYR A 381 34.74 4.76 -9.47
N GLU A 382 35.07 4.54 -10.75
CA GLU A 382 34.20 4.86 -11.89
C GLU A 382 32.87 4.12 -11.81
N LYS A 383 32.88 2.82 -11.50
CA LYS A 383 31.65 2.03 -11.36
C LYS A 383 30.80 2.51 -10.19
N TYR A 384 31.41 2.82 -9.05
CA TYR A 384 30.67 3.40 -7.92
C TYR A 384 30.02 4.73 -8.29
N LEU A 385 30.75 5.63 -8.95
CA LEU A 385 30.19 6.92 -9.40
C LEU A 385 29.04 6.72 -10.38
N SER A 386 29.18 5.78 -11.31
CA SER A 386 28.12 5.42 -12.26
C SER A 386 26.85 4.97 -11.54
N ILE A 387 26.98 4.07 -10.56
CA ILE A 387 25.85 3.61 -9.73
C ILE A 387 25.24 4.78 -8.95
N ASN A 388 26.06 5.63 -8.32
CA ASN A 388 25.58 6.76 -7.53
C ASN A 388 24.87 7.82 -8.39
N ASN A 389 25.32 8.02 -9.63
CA ASN A 389 24.67 8.90 -10.61
C ASN A 389 23.36 8.32 -11.12
N GLU A 390 23.29 7.01 -11.36
CA GLU A 390 22.05 6.33 -11.72
C GLU A 390 21.02 6.45 -10.59
N LEU A 391 21.42 6.19 -9.34
CA LEU A 391 20.59 6.39 -8.16
C LEU A 391 20.12 7.85 -8.06
N SER A 392 21.02 8.81 -8.22
CA SER A 392 20.70 10.24 -8.18
C SER A 392 19.67 10.65 -9.24
N ARG A 393 19.78 10.12 -10.45
CA ARG A 393 18.79 10.32 -11.51
C ARG A 393 17.41 9.84 -11.07
N HIS A 394 17.30 8.61 -10.57
CA HIS A 394 16.02 8.03 -10.14
C HIS A 394 15.44 8.72 -8.90
N ILE A 395 16.28 9.09 -7.93
CA ILE A 395 15.88 9.88 -6.76
C ILE A 395 15.34 11.24 -7.21
N SER A 396 16.04 11.91 -8.13
CA SER A 396 15.61 13.21 -8.68
C SER A 396 14.29 13.11 -9.42
N THR A 397 14.07 12.05 -10.21
CA THR A 397 12.79 11.80 -10.89
C THR A 397 11.64 11.72 -9.88
N ILE A 398 11.81 10.94 -8.81
CA ILE A 398 10.78 10.83 -7.75
C ILE A 398 10.57 12.17 -7.06
N SER A 399 11.64 12.87 -6.68
CA SER A 399 11.56 14.14 -5.96
C SER A 399 10.88 15.25 -6.78
N LYS A 400 11.11 15.28 -8.10
CA LYS A 400 10.51 16.24 -9.04
C LYS A 400 9.07 15.91 -9.41
N SER A 401 8.59 14.69 -9.14
CA SER A 401 7.20 14.33 -9.44
C SER A 401 6.23 15.26 -8.72
N LYS A 402 5.15 15.62 -9.43
CA LYS A 402 4.07 16.48 -8.93
C LYS A 402 3.02 15.72 -8.13
N LEU A 403 3.15 14.40 -8.07
CA LEU A 403 2.21 13.54 -7.38
C LEU A 403 2.17 13.86 -5.89
N ASN A 404 0.98 14.26 -5.43
CA ASN A 404 0.69 14.56 -4.04
C ASN A 404 -0.73 14.08 -3.72
N GLU A 405 -0.83 12.88 -3.16
CA GLU A 405 -2.14 12.30 -2.81
C GLU A 405 -2.79 13.02 -1.62
N THR A 406 -2.04 13.77 -0.83
CA THR A 406 -2.58 14.47 0.35
C THR A 406 -3.75 15.37 -0.04
N ILE A 407 -3.61 16.12 -1.14
CA ILE A 407 -4.65 17.02 -1.64
C ILE A 407 -5.88 16.22 -2.08
N LEU A 408 -5.69 15.11 -2.81
CA LEU A 408 -6.78 14.22 -3.20
C LEU A 408 -7.50 13.65 -1.97
N GLN A 409 -6.77 13.20 -0.95
CA GLN A 409 -7.35 12.64 0.27
C GLN A 409 -8.16 13.70 1.04
N ILE A 410 -7.70 14.95 1.09
CA ILE A 410 -8.46 16.05 1.69
C ILE A 410 -9.77 16.27 0.93
N ILE A 411 -9.73 16.33 -0.41
CA ILE A 411 -10.93 16.51 -1.24
C ILE A 411 -11.92 15.37 -1.01
N ILE A 412 -11.46 14.11 -1.06
CA ILE A 412 -12.30 12.94 -0.82
C ILE A 412 -12.91 12.99 0.59
N SER A 413 -12.13 13.36 1.60
CA SER A 413 -12.62 13.48 2.98
C SER A 413 -13.73 14.53 3.12
N ILE A 414 -13.58 15.69 2.47
CA ILE A 414 -14.61 16.74 2.46
C ILE A 414 -15.91 16.20 1.82
N VAL A 415 -15.81 15.50 0.69
CA VAL A 415 -16.97 14.91 0.01
C VAL A 415 -17.70 13.91 0.92
N PHE A 416 -16.97 13.04 1.64
CA PHE A 416 -17.56 12.08 2.57
C PHE A 416 -18.18 12.75 3.81
N ILE A 417 -17.58 13.81 4.34
CA ILE A 417 -18.14 14.58 5.46
C ILE A 417 -19.47 15.24 5.03
N ILE A 418 -19.51 15.89 3.87
CA ILE A 418 -20.73 16.48 3.32
C ILE A 418 -21.80 15.41 3.11
N TYR A 419 -21.42 14.26 2.56
CA TYR A 419 -22.32 13.13 2.40
C TYR A 419 -22.91 12.67 3.74
N LEU A 420 -22.09 12.54 4.79
CA LEU A 420 -22.55 12.11 6.11
C LEU A 420 -23.57 13.10 6.70
N VAL A 421 -23.36 14.41 6.54
CA VAL A 421 -24.34 15.43 6.96
C VAL A 421 -25.66 15.27 6.20
N ILE A 422 -25.61 15.11 4.88
CA ILE A 422 -26.82 14.90 4.05
C ILE A 422 -27.52 13.60 4.42
N PHE A 423 -26.76 12.52 4.63
CA PHE A 423 -27.27 11.22 5.03
C PHE A 423 -28.01 11.29 6.36
N PHE A 424 -27.42 11.92 7.39
CA PHE A 424 -28.07 12.11 8.67
C PHE A 424 -29.31 13.00 8.58
N TYR A 425 -29.27 14.07 7.78
CA TYR A 425 -30.44 14.92 7.54
C TYR A 425 -31.61 14.13 6.96
N LEU A 426 -31.36 13.28 5.94
CA LEU A 426 -32.38 12.47 5.28
C LEU A 426 -33.05 11.45 6.20
N PHE A 427 -32.32 10.92 7.20
CA PHE A 427 -32.87 10.02 8.19
C PHE A 427 -33.37 10.73 9.46
N TRP A 428 -33.08 12.01 9.64
CA TRP A 428 -33.61 12.81 10.75
C TRP A 428 -35.00 13.35 10.45
N THR A 429 -35.20 13.88 9.24
CA THR A 429 -36.53 14.21 8.68
C THR A 429 -37.33 12.95 8.42
#